data_AF-A0A535QW33-F1
#
_entry.id   AF-A0A535QW33-F1
#
_cell.length_a   1.000
_cell.length_b   1.000
_cell.length_c   1.000
_cell.angle_alpha   90.00
_cell.angle_beta   90.00
_cell.angle_gamma   90.00
#
_symmetry.space_group_name_H-M   'P 1'
#
loop_
_entity.id
_entity.type
_entity.pdbx_description
1 polymer ?
#
loop_
_entity_poly.entity_id
_entity_poly.type
_entity_poly.pdbx_seq_one_letter_code
_entity_poly.pdbx_strand_id
1 'polypeptide(L)'
;MPEQRSLTVNVNAGFTVDAGSWQERVEEDQAPYRLVSPPHATMYRQVLSYLEESTRDEKVPPKSHLHFGEVAIATVALCIRWGSYFAVLARRDLPQWAAAFESEVSCIGDGEMARINIEASAALSDWIDLMRADQPRFRKVAKAAVKLLPFPIAQLDGSTYYHRFRALVAFNSAHGRRSLMDAFARDFGSEWFERQKARILLNPTRALANGILNEHWRNGSGIEDVHAGSIAPPRPLTQRRLTRAQEALLMQESAELFVPTMRALYSVVSKPSEETWPEQTLPYAIAFKPPTDWSLDEQTRAIALPGAEPE
;
A
#
# COMPACT_ATOMS: atom_id res chain seq x y z
N MET A 1 3.54 -1.94 36.01
CA MET A 1 3.55 -1.24 34.71
C MET A 1 3.50 -2.31 33.64
N PRO A 2 2.52 -2.33 32.72
CA PRO A 2 2.50 -3.30 31.64
C PRO A 2 3.79 -3.18 30.83
N GLU A 3 4.42 -4.31 30.52
CA GLU A 3 5.68 -4.37 29.80
C GLU A 3 5.43 -3.97 28.34
N GLN A 4 6.02 -2.84 27.92
CA GLN A 4 5.99 -2.41 26.53
C GLN A 4 7.06 -3.15 25.74
N ARG A 5 6.65 -3.87 24.71
CA ARG A 5 7.52 -4.70 23.86
C ARG A 5 7.70 -4.04 22.51
N SER A 6 8.93 -4.03 22.00
CA SER A 6 9.23 -3.50 20.67
C SER A 6 8.71 -4.43 19.59
N LEU A 7 8.23 -3.84 18.49
CA LEU A 7 7.77 -4.55 17.31
C LEU A 7 8.70 -4.21 16.14
N THR A 8 9.60 -5.12 15.81
CA THR A 8 10.56 -4.95 14.70
C THR A 8 10.41 -6.03 13.66
N VAL A 9 10.77 -5.69 12.42
CA VAL A 9 10.71 -6.60 11.27
C VAL A 9 12.06 -6.59 10.54
N ASN A 10 12.72 -7.74 10.49
CA ASN A 10 13.95 -7.91 9.72
C ASN A 10 13.62 -7.95 8.23
N VAL A 11 14.07 -6.94 7.48
CA VAL A 11 13.87 -6.86 6.03
C VAL A 11 14.91 -7.72 5.33
N ASN A 12 16.18 -7.56 5.69
CA ASN A 12 17.30 -8.38 5.24
C ASN A 12 18.40 -8.39 6.34
N ALA A 13 19.56 -8.98 6.05
CA ALA A 13 20.64 -9.10 7.04
C ALA A 13 21.22 -7.75 7.53
N GLY A 14 21.06 -6.67 6.75
CA GLY A 14 21.62 -5.34 7.04
C GLY A 14 20.58 -4.30 7.43
N PHE A 15 19.29 -4.64 7.47
CA PHE A 15 18.23 -3.67 7.70
C PHE A 15 17.02 -4.26 8.43
N THR A 16 16.66 -3.60 9.54
CA THR A 16 15.49 -3.90 10.37
C THR A 16 14.62 -2.66 10.42
N VAL A 17 13.32 -2.83 10.21
CA VAL A 17 12.32 -1.77 10.31
C VAL A 17 11.69 -1.79 11.70
N ASP A 18 11.58 -0.61 12.30
CA ASP A 18 10.74 -0.38 13.48
C ASP A 18 9.27 -0.28 13.06
N ALA A 19 8.44 -1.21 13.52
CA ALA A 19 7.00 -1.24 13.29
C ALA A 19 6.20 -0.71 14.51
N GLY A 20 6.91 -0.20 15.52
CA GLY A 20 6.39 0.43 16.71
C GLY A 20 6.55 -0.44 17.95
N SER A 21 5.50 -0.49 18.77
CA SER A 21 5.52 -1.26 20.01
C SER A 21 4.14 -1.81 20.32
N TRP A 22 4.09 -2.76 21.23
CA TRP A 22 2.83 -3.26 21.75
C TRP A 22 2.91 -3.53 23.25
N GLN A 23 1.76 -3.54 23.89
CA GLN A 23 1.62 -3.83 25.31
C GLN A 23 0.27 -4.47 25.57
N GLU A 24 0.21 -5.39 26.53
CA GLU A 24 -1.05 -5.90 27.03
C GLU A 24 -1.72 -4.87 27.95
N ARG A 25 -3.02 -4.69 27.78
CA ARG A 25 -3.86 -3.78 28.54
C ARG A 25 -5.03 -4.56 29.10
N VAL A 26 -5.35 -4.24 30.35
CA VAL A 26 -6.55 -4.67 31.05
C VAL A 26 -7.15 -3.39 31.60
N GLU A 27 -8.33 -3.01 31.13
CA GLU A 27 -9.12 -1.93 31.70
C GLU A 27 -10.16 -2.54 32.65
N GLU A 28 -10.57 -1.79 33.68
CA GLU A 28 -11.62 -2.25 34.61
C GLU A 28 -12.88 -2.63 33.80
N ASP A 29 -13.42 -3.82 34.07
CA ASP A 29 -14.58 -4.42 33.41
C ASP A 29 -14.46 -4.70 31.89
N GLN A 30 -13.24 -4.72 31.33
CA GLN A 30 -13.00 -5.09 29.93
C GLN A 30 -12.16 -6.36 29.78
N ALA A 31 -12.42 -7.10 28.70
CA ALA A 31 -11.55 -8.20 28.28
C ALA A 31 -10.13 -7.67 27.98
N PRO A 32 -9.07 -8.45 28.26
CA PRO A 32 -7.72 -8.04 27.92
C PRO A 32 -7.59 -7.77 26.43
N TYR A 33 -6.76 -6.79 26.08
CA TYR A 33 -6.44 -6.46 24.70
C TYR A 33 -4.96 -6.09 24.57
N ARG A 34 -4.43 -6.18 23.34
CA ARG A 34 -3.07 -5.73 23.02
C ARG A 34 -3.15 -4.42 22.25
N LEU A 35 -2.62 -3.36 22.83
CA LEU A 35 -2.50 -2.07 22.15
C LEU A 35 -1.20 -2.06 21.36
N VAL A 36 -1.30 -2.01 20.04
CA VAL A 36 -0.17 -1.83 19.12
C VAL A 36 -0.08 -0.36 18.73
N SER A 37 0.99 0.30 19.18
CA SER A 37 1.28 1.69 18.86
C SER A 37 2.20 1.78 17.64
N PRO A 38 1.98 2.73 16.73
CA PRO A 38 2.81 2.88 15.54
C PRO A 38 4.21 3.42 15.86
N PRO A 39 5.18 3.26 14.95
CA PRO A 39 6.52 3.82 15.10
C PRO A 39 6.47 5.35 14.93
N HIS A 40 7.49 6.05 15.44
CA HIS A 40 7.60 7.50 15.26
C HIS A 40 7.82 7.89 13.79
N ALA A 41 8.72 7.19 13.09
CA ALA A 41 8.89 7.32 11.65
C ALA A 41 8.12 6.19 10.95
N THR A 42 7.32 6.51 9.94
CA THR A 42 6.58 5.47 9.20
C THR A 42 7.54 4.45 8.60
N MET A 43 7.08 3.20 8.51
CA MET A 43 7.88 2.10 7.95
C MET A 43 8.34 2.43 6.52
N TYR A 44 7.46 3.03 5.71
CA TYR A 44 7.82 3.54 4.37
C TYR A 44 9.02 4.49 4.38
N ARG A 45 9.03 5.49 5.28
CA ARG A 45 10.13 6.47 5.36
C ARG A 45 11.43 5.83 5.80
N GLN A 46 11.38 4.84 6.70
CA GLN A 46 12.55 4.07 7.10
C GLN A 46 13.12 3.28 5.91
N VAL A 47 12.28 2.55 5.18
CA VAL A 47 12.71 1.75 4.02
C VAL A 47 13.25 2.66 2.90
N LEU A 48 12.58 3.78 2.61
CA LEU A 48 13.04 4.74 1.62
C LEU A 48 14.43 5.29 1.97
N SER A 49 14.63 5.69 3.23
CA SER A 49 15.92 6.21 3.71
C SER A 49 17.03 5.16 3.56
N TYR A 50 16.74 3.89 3.90
CA TYR A 50 17.68 2.79 3.69
C TYR A 50 18.08 2.61 2.22
N LEU A 51 17.12 2.64 1.29
CA LEU A 51 17.42 2.50 -0.14
C LEU A 51 18.23 3.67 -0.68
N GLU A 52 17.93 4.89 -0.24
CA GLU A 52 18.65 6.09 -0.65
C GLU A 52 20.09 6.09 -0.15
N GLU A 53 20.30 5.68 1.10
CA GLU A 53 21.63 5.52 1.68
C GLU A 53 22.42 4.44 0.94
N SER A 54 21.82 3.25 0.79
CA SER A 54 22.47 2.08 0.20
C SER A 54 22.84 2.27 -1.27
N THR A 55 22.22 3.22 -1.95
CA THR A 55 22.50 3.50 -3.36
C THR A 55 23.06 4.90 -3.59
N ARG A 56 23.45 5.64 -2.55
CA ARG A 56 23.88 7.04 -2.66
C ARG A 56 24.87 7.29 -3.80
N ASP A 57 25.87 6.43 -3.94
CA ASP A 57 26.94 6.56 -4.94
C ASP A 57 26.61 5.92 -6.30
N GLU A 58 25.48 5.21 -6.42
CA GLU A 58 25.06 4.62 -7.69
C GLU A 58 24.56 5.68 -8.68
N LYS A 59 24.89 5.48 -9.97
CA LYS A 59 24.43 6.34 -11.05
C LYS A 59 22.92 6.21 -11.25
N VAL A 60 22.27 7.32 -11.61
CA VAL A 60 20.85 7.32 -11.96
C VAL A 60 20.62 6.41 -13.18
N PRO A 61 19.71 5.44 -13.11
CA PRO A 61 19.35 4.62 -14.26
C PRO A 61 18.75 5.46 -15.39
N PRO A 62 19.14 5.23 -16.65
CA PRO A 62 18.56 5.95 -17.78
C PRO A 62 17.07 5.60 -17.93
N LYS A 63 16.29 6.53 -18.47
CA LYS A 63 14.84 6.38 -18.61
C LYS A 63 14.43 5.15 -19.44
N SER A 64 15.24 4.78 -20.44
CA SER A 64 15.04 3.58 -21.27
C SER A 64 15.09 2.27 -20.49
N HIS A 65 15.70 2.25 -19.30
CA HIS A 65 15.82 1.05 -18.46
C HIS A 65 14.68 0.91 -17.44
N LEU A 66 13.66 1.77 -17.52
CA LEU A 66 12.50 1.71 -16.63
C LEU A 66 11.53 0.64 -17.11
N HIS A 67 11.55 -0.53 -16.48
CA HIS A 67 10.61 -1.62 -16.74
C HIS A 67 9.42 -1.52 -15.77
N PHE A 68 8.18 -1.46 -16.28
CA PHE A 68 7.02 -1.25 -15.40
C PHE A 68 6.66 -2.45 -14.52
N GLY A 69 7.09 -3.66 -14.87
CA GLY A 69 7.04 -4.79 -13.95
C GLY A 69 7.91 -4.57 -12.71
N GLU A 70 9.11 -4.00 -12.89
CA GLU A 70 9.99 -3.67 -11.76
C GLU A 70 9.45 -2.48 -10.96
N VAL A 71 8.88 -1.47 -11.63
CA VAL A 71 8.24 -0.34 -10.94
C VAL A 71 7.07 -0.83 -10.08
N ALA A 72 6.25 -1.76 -10.58
CA ALA A 72 5.15 -2.32 -9.80
C ALA A 72 5.67 -3.13 -8.60
N ILE A 73 6.67 -4.00 -8.81
CA ILE A 73 7.33 -4.73 -7.72
C ILE A 73 7.88 -3.73 -6.67
N ALA A 74 8.62 -2.71 -7.09
CA ALA A 74 9.15 -1.68 -6.19
C ALA A 74 8.04 -0.97 -5.43
N THR A 75 6.93 -0.65 -6.10
CA THR A 75 5.78 0.03 -5.50
C THR A 75 5.12 -0.83 -4.43
N VAL A 76 4.84 -2.11 -4.72
CA VAL A 76 4.23 -3.03 -3.75
C VAL A 76 5.21 -3.35 -2.62
N ALA A 77 6.50 -3.54 -2.92
CA ALA A 77 7.53 -3.77 -1.93
C ALA A 77 7.62 -2.60 -0.93
N LEU A 78 7.70 -1.37 -1.44
CA LEU A 78 7.85 -0.16 -0.63
C LEU A 78 6.58 0.25 0.09
N CYS A 79 5.43 0.23 -0.58
CA CYS A 79 4.21 0.81 -0.03
C CYS A 79 3.40 -0.20 0.78
N ILE A 80 3.39 -1.48 0.39
CA ILE A 80 2.57 -2.50 1.03
C ILE A 80 3.45 -3.42 1.87
N ARG A 81 4.38 -4.15 1.25
CA ARG A 81 5.07 -5.27 1.91
C ARG A 81 5.95 -4.87 3.08
N TRP A 82 6.74 -3.82 2.91
CA TRP A 82 7.75 -3.38 3.88
C TRP A 82 7.45 -2.01 4.48
N GLY A 83 6.69 -1.15 3.78
CA GLY A 83 6.33 0.18 4.28
C GLY A 83 5.00 0.26 5.04
N SER A 84 4.34 -0.87 5.28
CA SER A 84 3.11 -0.94 6.08
C SER A 84 3.17 -2.07 7.11
N TYR A 85 2.19 -2.06 8.01
CA TYR A 85 1.96 -3.07 9.04
C TYR A 85 1.81 -4.49 8.49
N PHE A 86 1.56 -4.66 7.18
CA PHE A 86 1.61 -5.97 6.54
C PHE A 86 2.95 -6.69 6.77
N ALA A 87 4.06 -5.96 6.91
CA ALA A 87 5.36 -6.56 7.19
C ALA A 87 5.41 -7.32 8.52
N VAL A 88 4.64 -6.87 9.51
CA VAL A 88 4.49 -7.53 10.83
C VAL A 88 3.79 -8.86 10.66
N LEU A 89 2.70 -8.90 9.88
CA LEU A 89 1.89 -10.10 9.65
C LEU A 89 2.67 -11.19 8.92
N ALA A 90 3.54 -10.78 7.99
CA ALA A 90 4.38 -11.64 7.17
C ALA A 90 5.84 -11.76 7.69
N ARG A 91 6.06 -11.56 8.99
CA ARG A 91 7.41 -11.57 9.61
C ARG A 91 8.03 -12.98 9.56
N ARG A 92 9.04 -13.17 8.70
CA ARG A 92 9.52 -14.50 8.28
C ARG A 92 10.38 -15.24 9.31
N ASP A 93 10.95 -14.51 10.25
CA ASP A 93 11.81 -14.99 11.35
C ASP A 93 11.01 -15.49 12.56
N LEU A 94 9.68 -15.41 12.53
CA LEU A 94 8.82 -16.00 13.54
C LEU A 94 8.35 -17.42 13.21
N PRO A 95 7.99 -18.21 14.25
CA PRO A 95 7.24 -19.44 14.05
C PRO A 95 5.92 -19.16 13.30
N GLN A 96 5.49 -20.10 12.46
CA GLN A 96 4.23 -20.02 11.74
C GLN A 96 3.05 -20.23 12.70
N TRP A 97 2.06 -19.35 12.65
CA TRP A 97 0.80 -19.56 13.35
C TRP A 97 0.01 -20.70 12.70
N ALA A 98 -0.34 -21.73 13.47
CA ALA A 98 -0.97 -22.94 12.96
C ALA A 98 -2.33 -22.67 12.29
N ALA A 99 -3.13 -21.76 12.85
CA ALA A 99 -4.44 -21.45 12.31
C ALA A 99 -4.39 -20.69 10.98
N ALA A 100 -3.23 -20.16 10.56
CA ALA A 100 -3.09 -19.49 9.26
C ALA A 100 -3.28 -20.43 8.06
N PHE A 101 -3.25 -21.75 8.27
CA PHE A 101 -3.54 -22.76 7.25
C PHE A 101 -5.04 -23.05 7.09
N GLU A 102 -5.87 -22.55 8.01
CA GLU A 102 -7.32 -22.76 7.99
C GLU A 102 -7.97 -21.63 7.19
N SER A 103 -8.71 -21.98 6.12
CA SER A 103 -9.34 -21.00 5.22
C SER A 103 -10.43 -20.16 5.90
N GLU A 104 -11.01 -20.66 6.97
CA GLU A 104 -12.06 -19.97 7.73
C GLU A 104 -11.48 -18.99 8.76
N VAL A 105 -10.16 -18.97 8.98
CA VAL A 105 -9.53 -18.14 10.01
C VAL A 105 -9.00 -16.85 9.39
N SER A 106 -9.49 -15.73 9.93
CA SER A 106 -9.04 -14.42 9.54
C SER A 106 -7.64 -14.14 10.10
N CYS A 107 -6.67 -13.95 9.21
CA CYS A 107 -5.28 -13.65 9.56
C CYS A 107 -5.07 -12.17 9.90
N ILE A 108 -6.01 -11.30 9.53
CA ILE A 108 -5.92 -9.84 9.65
C ILE A 108 -7.18 -9.31 10.33
N GLY A 109 -7.07 -8.54 11.41
CA GLY A 109 -8.21 -7.86 12.02
C GLY A 109 -8.57 -6.56 11.32
N ASP A 110 -9.79 -6.06 11.52
CA ASP A 110 -10.27 -4.82 10.88
C ASP A 110 -9.41 -3.60 11.22
N GLY A 111 -8.99 -3.46 12.49
CA GLY A 111 -8.07 -2.40 12.90
C GLY A 111 -6.71 -2.50 12.21
N GLU A 112 -6.24 -3.71 11.95
CA GLU A 112 -4.98 -3.96 11.24
C GLU A 112 -5.11 -3.66 9.77
N MET A 113 -6.21 -4.09 9.14
CA MET A 113 -6.52 -3.76 7.75
C MET A 113 -6.63 -2.25 7.55
N ALA A 114 -7.32 -1.55 8.47
CA ALA A 114 -7.40 -0.10 8.45
C ALA A 114 -6.02 0.56 8.55
N ARG A 115 -5.14 0.07 9.45
CA ARG A 115 -3.76 0.57 9.54
C ARG A 115 -2.96 0.30 8.27
N ILE A 116 -3.05 -0.89 7.69
CA ILE A 116 -2.38 -1.24 6.43
C ILE A 116 -2.85 -0.31 5.31
N ASN A 117 -4.16 -0.10 5.16
CA ASN A 117 -4.71 0.77 4.13
C ASN A 117 -4.23 2.22 4.29
N ILE A 118 -4.20 2.74 5.52
CA ILE A 118 -3.69 4.09 5.80
C ILE A 118 -2.21 4.20 5.49
N GLU A 119 -1.38 3.30 6.01
CA GLU A 119 0.07 3.35 5.80
C GLU A 119 0.45 3.14 4.33
N ALA A 120 -0.18 2.17 3.66
CA ALA A 120 0.08 1.89 2.25
C ALA A 120 -0.36 3.05 1.35
N SER A 121 -1.50 3.68 1.62
CA SER A 121 -1.98 4.81 0.83
C SER A 121 -1.18 6.09 1.09
N ALA A 122 -0.71 6.29 2.31
CA ALA A 122 0.26 7.33 2.65
C ALA A 122 1.56 7.14 1.86
N ALA A 123 2.12 5.94 1.92
CA ALA A 123 3.33 5.57 1.22
C ALA A 123 3.18 5.72 -0.31
N LEU A 124 2.06 5.29 -0.87
CA LEU A 124 1.79 5.42 -2.30
C LEU A 124 1.61 6.89 -2.72
N SER A 125 0.98 7.71 -1.88
CA SER A 125 0.89 9.16 -2.12
C SER A 125 2.28 9.79 -2.20
N ASP A 126 3.13 9.54 -1.20
CA ASP A 126 4.52 9.99 -1.19
C ASP A 126 5.31 9.49 -2.41
N TRP A 127 5.10 8.23 -2.80
CA TRP A 127 5.74 7.61 -3.95
C TRP A 127 5.33 8.26 -5.28
N ILE A 128 4.05 8.61 -5.44
CA ILE A 128 3.54 9.35 -6.61
C ILE A 128 4.13 10.77 -6.62
N ASP A 129 4.17 11.45 -5.48
CA ASP A 129 4.76 12.78 -5.40
C ASP A 129 6.27 12.77 -5.70
N LEU A 130 7.00 11.74 -5.26
CA LEU A 130 8.40 11.53 -5.65
C LEU A 130 8.53 11.35 -7.17
N MET A 131 7.68 10.52 -7.78
CA MET A 131 7.67 10.29 -9.23
C MET A 131 7.43 11.59 -10.02
N ARG A 132 6.61 12.50 -9.49
CA ARG A 132 6.28 13.79 -10.10
C ARG A 132 7.39 14.81 -9.94
N ALA A 133 7.91 14.94 -8.72
CA ALA A 133 8.85 15.99 -8.36
C ALA A 133 10.28 15.68 -8.82
N ASP A 134 10.70 14.41 -8.77
CA ASP A 134 12.09 14.01 -9.05
C ASP A 134 12.14 12.61 -9.70
N GLN A 135 11.92 12.57 -11.01
CA GLN A 135 11.99 11.32 -11.78
C GLN A 135 13.37 10.63 -11.72
N PRO A 136 14.52 11.34 -11.76
CA PRO A 136 15.83 10.74 -11.49
C PRO A 136 15.89 9.97 -10.17
N ARG A 137 15.49 10.59 -9.06
CA ARG A 137 15.47 9.95 -7.73
C ARG A 137 14.48 8.79 -7.68
N PHE A 138 13.28 8.96 -8.22
CA PHE A 138 12.29 7.89 -8.36
C PHE A 138 12.86 6.65 -9.05
N ARG A 139 13.50 6.81 -10.23
CA ARG A 139 14.06 5.68 -10.98
C ARG A 139 15.16 4.96 -10.20
N LYS A 140 15.99 5.72 -9.49
CA LYS A 140 17.07 5.19 -8.66
C LYS A 140 16.51 4.36 -7.51
N VAL A 141 15.55 4.90 -6.76
CA VAL A 141 14.88 4.20 -5.66
C VAL A 141 14.11 2.97 -6.15
N ALA A 142 13.41 3.07 -7.29
CA ALA A 142 12.68 1.93 -7.84
C ALA A 142 13.60 0.74 -8.17
N LYS A 143 14.77 1.02 -8.78
CA LYS A 143 15.78 -0.01 -9.04
C LYS A 143 16.43 -0.53 -7.74
N ALA A 144 16.70 0.36 -6.79
CA ALA A 144 17.21 -0.02 -5.48
C ALA A 144 16.25 -0.97 -4.75
N ALA A 145 14.95 -0.69 -4.78
CA ALA A 145 13.93 -1.51 -4.14
C ALA A 145 13.94 -2.95 -4.68
N VAL A 146 13.94 -3.11 -6.01
CA VAL A 146 13.99 -4.45 -6.66
C VAL A 146 15.29 -5.19 -6.35
N LYS A 147 16.41 -4.46 -6.22
CA LYS A 147 17.73 -5.04 -5.95
C LYS A 147 17.91 -5.45 -4.48
N LEU A 148 17.40 -4.65 -3.54
CA LEU A 148 17.79 -4.73 -2.12
C LEU A 148 16.68 -5.22 -1.18
N LEU A 149 15.41 -5.09 -1.57
CA LEU A 149 14.30 -5.56 -0.75
C LEU A 149 13.94 -6.99 -1.14
N PRO A 150 13.89 -7.95 -0.20
CA PRO A 150 13.38 -9.27 -0.51
C PRO A 150 11.93 -9.18 -0.94
N PHE A 151 11.62 -9.77 -2.08
CA PHE A 151 10.27 -9.83 -2.61
C PHE A 151 9.99 -11.25 -3.09
N PRO A 152 8.80 -11.80 -2.82
CA PRO A 152 8.53 -13.23 -3.07
C PRO A 152 8.44 -13.58 -4.57
N ILE A 153 8.41 -12.59 -5.46
CA ILE A 153 8.45 -12.79 -6.91
C ILE A 153 9.62 -12.02 -7.54
N ALA A 154 10.27 -12.64 -8.53
CA ALA A 154 11.42 -12.05 -9.20
C ALA A 154 11.05 -11.26 -10.46
N GLN A 155 10.00 -11.70 -11.18
CA GLN A 155 9.59 -11.11 -12.46
C GLN A 155 8.07 -11.22 -12.65
N LEU A 156 7.51 -10.26 -13.36
CA LEU A 156 6.12 -10.24 -13.82
C LEU A 156 6.08 -10.43 -15.33
N ASP A 157 5.12 -11.20 -15.84
CA ASP A 157 4.87 -11.29 -17.28
C ASP A 157 4.21 -9.99 -17.78
N GLY A 158 4.98 -9.14 -18.46
CA GLY A 158 4.47 -7.85 -18.95
C GLY A 158 3.47 -7.94 -20.11
N SER A 159 3.28 -9.12 -20.72
CA SER A 159 2.47 -9.30 -21.93
C SER A 159 0.96 -9.34 -21.66
N THR A 160 0.55 -9.72 -20.46
CA THR A 160 -0.86 -9.95 -20.07
C THR A 160 -1.62 -8.67 -19.71
N TYR A 161 -0.95 -7.53 -19.52
CA TYR A 161 -1.57 -6.31 -18.96
C TYR A 161 -1.76 -5.15 -19.96
N TYR A 162 -1.48 -5.38 -21.23
CA TYR A 162 -1.52 -4.33 -22.26
C TYR A 162 -2.93 -3.78 -22.50
N HIS A 163 -3.96 -4.63 -22.44
CA HIS A 163 -5.36 -4.21 -22.62
C HIS A 163 -5.85 -3.31 -21.48
N ARG A 164 -5.53 -3.65 -20.22
CA ARG A 164 -5.83 -2.82 -19.05
C ARG A 164 -5.11 -1.48 -19.11
N PHE A 165 -3.83 -1.48 -19.53
CA PHE A 165 -3.10 -0.24 -19.77
C PHE A 165 -3.79 0.66 -20.81
N ARG A 166 -4.25 0.11 -21.94
CA ARG A 166 -4.97 0.89 -22.96
C ARG A 166 -6.24 1.53 -22.39
N ALA A 167 -7.01 0.80 -21.59
CA ALA A 167 -8.20 1.33 -20.94
C ALA A 167 -7.86 2.50 -19.99
N LEU A 168 -6.82 2.37 -19.16
CA LEU A 168 -6.40 3.42 -18.23
C LEU A 168 -5.84 4.67 -18.93
N VAL A 169 -5.17 4.50 -20.07
CA VAL A 169 -4.60 5.61 -20.86
C VAL A 169 -5.65 6.32 -21.71
N ALA A 170 -6.82 5.72 -21.97
CA ALA A 170 -7.90 6.39 -22.70
C ALA A 170 -8.29 7.73 -22.05
N PHE A 171 -8.18 7.81 -20.72
CA PHE A 171 -8.44 9.02 -19.94
C PHE A 171 -7.16 9.84 -19.61
N ASN A 172 -6.00 9.51 -20.17
CA ASN A 172 -4.79 10.32 -20.01
C ASN A 172 -4.80 11.60 -20.86
N SER A 173 -5.74 11.76 -21.80
CA SER A 173 -5.92 12.99 -22.56
C SER A 173 -6.88 13.95 -21.85
N ALA A 174 -6.70 15.26 -22.02
CA ALA A 174 -7.62 16.28 -21.47
C ALA A 174 -9.06 16.05 -21.94
N HIS A 175 -9.24 15.68 -23.22
CA HIS A 175 -10.56 15.33 -23.77
C HIS A 175 -11.14 14.09 -23.07
N GLY A 176 -10.37 13.01 -22.96
CA GLY A 176 -10.82 11.79 -22.29
C GLY A 176 -11.19 12.01 -20.82
N ARG A 177 -10.41 12.81 -20.08
CA ARG A 177 -10.75 13.20 -18.70
C ARG A 177 -12.07 13.95 -18.65
N ARG A 178 -12.26 14.97 -19.49
CA ARG A 178 -13.52 15.72 -19.55
C ARG A 178 -14.71 14.82 -19.84
N SER A 179 -14.61 13.95 -20.85
CA SER A 179 -15.69 13.01 -21.19
C SER A 179 -16.03 12.05 -20.05
N LEU A 180 -15.03 11.57 -19.30
CA LEU A 180 -15.24 10.71 -18.13
C LEU A 180 -15.91 11.47 -16.98
N MET A 181 -15.48 12.71 -16.76
CA MET A 181 -16.06 13.59 -15.73
C MET A 181 -17.51 13.96 -16.04
N ASP A 182 -17.83 14.25 -17.30
CA ASP A 182 -19.21 14.46 -17.76
C ASP A 182 -20.05 13.20 -17.56
N ALA A 183 -19.48 12.01 -17.79
CA ALA A 183 -20.17 10.75 -17.51
C ALA A 183 -20.46 10.58 -16.01
N PHE A 184 -19.49 10.84 -15.14
CA PHE A 184 -19.71 10.77 -13.70
C PHE A 184 -20.76 11.76 -13.19
N ALA A 185 -20.75 13.01 -13.69
CA ALA A 185 -21.76 13.99 -13.31
C ALA A 185 -23.19 13.57 -13.72
N ARG A 186 -23.33 12.92 -14.89
CA ARG A 186 -24.63 12.36 -15.32
C ARG A 186 -25.06 11.15 -14.50
N ASP A 187 -24.14 10.22 -14.25
CA ASP A 187 -24.46 8.90 -13.69
C ASP A 187 -24.67 8.95 -12.17
N PHE A 188 -23.93 9.82 -11.47
CA PHE A 188 -23.98 9.95 -10.00
C PHE A 188 -24.72 11.21 -9.52
N GLY A 189 -25.04 12.13 -10.43
CA GLY A 189 -25.67 13.41 -10.13
C GLY A 189 -24.69 14.50 -9.71
N SER A 190 -25.00 15.74 -10.10
CA SER A 190 -24.11 16.91 -9.94
C SER A 190 -23.77 17.22 -8.48
N GLU A 191 -24.69 17.03 -7.55
CA GLU A 191 -24.45 17.33 -6.13
C GLU A 191 -23.45 16.36 -5.49
N TRP A 192 -23.57 15.06 -5.79
CA TRP A 192 -22.58 14.07 -5.35
C TRP A 192 -21.21 14.36 -5.95
N PHE A 193 -21.20 14.70 -7.24
CA PHE A 193 -19.97 14.97 -7.98
C PHE A 193 -19.20 16.17 -7.44
N GLU A 194 -19.88 17.31 -7.20
CA GLU A 194 -19.23 18.49 -6.62
C GLU A 194 -18.73 18.24 -5.19
N ARG A 195 -19.43 17.42 -4.39
CA ARG A 195 -18.92 16.99 -3.08
C ARG A 195 -17.64 16.17 -3.19
N GLN A 196 -17.60 15.20 -4.11
CA GLN A 196 -16.39 14.39 -4.32
C GLN A 196 -15.23 15.23 -4.80
N LYS A 197 -15.49 16.16 -5.73
CA LYS A 197 -14.49 17.12 -6.20
C LYS A 197 -13.95 17.96 -5.04
N ALA A 198 -14.81 18.58 -4.25
CA ALA A 198 -14.38 19.40 -3.10
C ALA A 198 -13.50 18.62 -2.12
N ARG A 199 -13.85 17.37 -1.83
CA ARG A 199 -13.07 16.46 -0.97
C ARG A 199 -11.70 16.13 -1.56
N ILE A 200 -11.64 15.78 -2.85
CA ILE A 200 -10.40 15.36 -3.53
C ILE A 200 -9.43 16.53 -3.67
N LEU A 201 -9.94 17.73 -3.93
CA LEU A 201 -9.12 18.94 -4.11
C LEU A 201 -8.29 19.29 -2.87
N LEU A 202 -8.68 18.86 -1.66
CA LEU A 202 -7.91 19.08 -0.44
C LEU A 202 -6.60 18.28 -0.44
N ASN A 203 -6.65 17.03 -0.90
CA ASN A 203 -5.53 16.08 -0.85
C ASN A 203 -5.52 15.18 -2.11
N PRO A 204 -5.22 15.73 -3.30
CA PRO A 204 -5.45 15.06 -4.59
C PRO A 204 -4.58 13.80 -4.77
N THR A 205 -3.30 13.86 -4.40
CA THR A 205 -2.41 12.70 -4.49
C THR A 205 -2.84 11.58 -3.54
N ARG A 206 -3.26 11.93 -2.31
CA ARG A 206 -3.72 10.93 -1.34
C ARG A 206 -5.05 10.30 -1.76
N ALA A 207 -5.99 11.09 -2.28
CA ALA A 207 -7.24 10.57 -2.82
C ALA A 207 -7.01 9.60 -4.00
N LEU A 208 -6.08 9.94 -4.89
CA LEU A 208 -5.64 9.04 -5.97
C LEU A 208 -5.04 7.74 -5.41
N ALA A 209 -4.12 7.85 -4.44
CA ALA A 209 -3.49 6.68 -3.81
C ALA A 209 -4.51 5.77 -3.09
N ASN A 210 -5.47 6.36 -2.38
CA ASN A 210 -6.59 5.63 -1.76
C ASN A 210 -7.38 4.86 -2.83
N GLY A 211 -7.72 5.50 -3.95
CA GLY A 211 -8.42 4.85 -5.05
C GLY A 211 -7.65 3.67 -5.62
N ILE A 212 -6.37 3.86 -5.95
CA ILE A 212 -5.52 2.81 -6.53
C ILE A 212 -5.40 1.61 -5.59
N LEU A 213 -5.23 1.83 -4.28
CA LEU A 213 -5.17 0.74 -3.32
C LEU A 213 -6.54 0.07 -3.11
N ASN A 214 -7.62 0.83 -3.12
CA ASN A 214 -8.95 0.23 -3.05
C ASN A 214 -9.18 -0.73 -4.23
N GLU A 215 -8.87 -0.29 -5.45
CA GLU A 215 -9.04 -1.10 -6.66
C GLU A 215 -8.11 -2.31 -6.70
N HIS A 216 -6.82 -2.13 -6.42
CA HIS A 216 -5.82 -3.17 -6.70
C HIS A 216 -5.41 -3.99 -5.49
N TRP A 217 -5.42 -3.40 -4.30
CA TRP A 217 -5.11 -4.10 -3.07
C TRP A 217 -6.39 -4.67 -2.45
N ARG A 218 -7.36 -3.83 -2.06
CA ARG A 218 -8.54 -4.30 -1.33
C ARG A 218 -9.48 -5.16 -2.16
N ASN A 219 -9.85 -4.69 -3.36
CA ASN A 219 -10.83 -5.39 -4.19
C ASN A 219 -10.18 -6.31 -5.22
N GLY A 220 -8.90 -6.09 -5.52
CA GLY A 220 -8.20 -6.74 -6.63
C GLY A 220 -7.25 -7.86 -6.22
N SER A 221 -6.57 -7.71 -5.08
CA SER A 221 -5.73 -8.79 -4.54
C SER A 221 -6.60 -9.69 -3.67
N GLY A 222 -6.31 -10.98 -3.57
CA GLY A 222 -7.00 -11.92 -2.68
C GLY A 222 -6.86 -11.62 -1.18
N ILE A 223 -6.58 -10.37 -0.79
CA ILE A 223 -6.42 -9.94 0.61
C ILE A 223 -7.68 -10.17 1.42
N GLU A 224 -8.85 -10.09 0.80
CA GLU A 224 -10.12 -10.38 1.48
C GLU A 224 -10.19 -11.85 1.92
N ASP A 225 -9.54 -12.78 1.23
CA ASP A 225 -9.54 -14.20 1.61
C ASP A 225 -8.77 -14.46 2.91
N VAL A 226 -7.84 -13.57 3.28
CA VAL A 226 -7.09 -13.66 4.55
C VAL A 226 -7.53 -12.63 5.58
N HIS A 227 -8.41 -11.70 5.21
CA HIS A 227 -9.04 -10.71 6.09
C HIS A 227 -10.41 -11.18 6.57
N ALA A 228 -11.21 -11.78 5.69
CA ALA A 228 -12.49 -12.39 6.04
C ALA A 228 -12.29 -13.63 6.91
N GLY A 229 -13.34 -14.02 7.64
CA GLY A 229 -13.37 -15.23 8.45
C GLY A 229 -13.46 -15.01 9.96
N SER A 230 -13.35 -16.11 10.70
CA SER A 230 -13.43 -16.19 12.15
C SER A 230 -12.22 -15.54 12.84
N ILE A 231 -12.48 -14.98 14.02
CA ILE A 231 -11.48 -14.35 14.90
C ILE A 231 -10.85 -15.38 15.87
N ALA A 232 -11.33 -16.62 15.88
CA ALA A 232 -10.81 -17.69 16.72
C ALA A 232 -9.90 -18.65 15.93
N PRO A 233 -8.71 -19.01 16.44
CA PRO A 233 -8.11 -18.57 17.73
C PRO A 233 -7.57 -17.12 17.68
N PRO A 234 -7.25 -16.50 18.83
CA PRO A 234 -6.74 -15.13 18.88
C PRO A 234 -5.51 -14.93 17.99
N ARG A 235 -5.46 -13.81 17.25
CA ARG A 235 -4.37 -13.47 16.32
C ARG A 235 -3.07 -13.14 17.09
N PRO A 236 -1.96 -13.87 16.94
CA PRO A 236 -0.69 -13.59 17.63
C PRO A 236 0.10 -12.42 17.02
N LEU A 237 0.90 -11.74 17.85
CA LEU A 237 1.96 -10.81 17.44
C LEU A 237 3.35 -11.48 17.40
N THR A 238 3.52 -12.57 18.14
CA THR A 238 4.76 -13.34 18.29
C THR A 238 4.88 -14.51 17.32
N GLN A 239 3.89 -14.71 16.45
CA GLN A 239 3.91 -15.71 15.38
C GLN A 239 3.58 -15.06 14.02
N ARG A 240 4.08 -15.66 12.94
CA ARG A 240 3.78 -15.23 11.57
C ARG A 240 2.36 -15.64 11.21
N ARG A 241 1.53 -14.68 10.82
CA ARG A 241 0.11 -14.93 10.52
C ARG A 241 -0.21 -15.18 9.06
N LEU A 242 0.70 -14.83 8.15
CA LEU A 242 0.55 -15.18 6.73
C LEU A 242 1.53 -16.29 6.38
N THR A 243 1.02 -17.33 5.71
CA THR A 243 1.88 -18.35 5.11
C THR A 243 2.71 -17.74 3.97
N ARG A 244 3.82 -18.40 3.62
CA ARG A 244 4.65 -17.95 2.47
C ARG A 244 3.88 -17.97 1.15
N ALA A 245 2.95 -18.92 1.00
CA ALA A 245 2.12 -19.03 -0.19
C ALA A 245 1.12 -17.88 -0.29
N GLN A 246 0.41 -17.56 0.81
CA GLN A 246 -0.47 -16.38 0.87
C GLN A 246 0.31 -15.09 0.62
N GLU A 247 1.46 -14.91 1.27
CA GLU A 247 2.32 -13.74 1.05
C GLU A 247 2.72 -13.62 -0.44
N ALA A 248 3.19 -14.71 -1.05
CA ALA A 248 3.61 -14.71 -2.45
C ALA A 248 2.46 -14.37 -3.40
N LEU A 249 1.29 -14.98 -3.22
CA LEU A 249 0.11 -14.76 -4.03
C LEU A 249 -0.35 -13.29 -3.96
N LEU A 250 -0.51 -12.75 -2.75
CA LEU A 250 -0.94 -11.36 -2.54
C LEU A 250 0.04 -10.36 -3.17
N MET A 251 1.34 -10.58 -3.00
CA MET A 251 2.37 -9.71 -3.59
C MET A 251 2.39 -9.81 -5.12
N GLN A 252 2.16 -11.00 -5.67
CA GLN A 252 2.08 -11.21 -7.11
C GLN A 252 0.86 -10.51 -7.70
N GLU A 253 -0.35 -10.83 -7.24
CA GLU A 253 -1.59 -10.25 -7.75
C GLU A 253 -1.60 -8.73 -7.65
N SER A 254 -1.16 -8.20 -6.50
CA SER A 254 -1.03 -6.76 -6.32
C SER A 254 -0.05 -6.17 -7.34
N ALA A 255 1.14 -6.74 -7.50
CA ALA A 255 2.13 -6.18 -8.41
C ALA A 255 1.65 -6.24 -9.87
N GLU A 256 1.01 -7.35 -10.28
CA GLU A 256 0.38 -7.50 -11.59
C GLU A 256 -0.67 -6.43 -11.88
N LEU A 257 -1.56 -6.15 -10.92
CA LEU A 257 -2.58 -5.11 -11.03
C LEU A 257 -2.00 -3.69 -11.06
N PHE A 258 -0.88 -3.47 -10.35
CA PHE A 258 -0.21 -2.17 -10.33
C PHE A 258 0.55 -1.86 -11.63
N VAL A 259 1.02 -2.85 -12.41
CA VAL A 259 1.77 -2.61 -13.66
C VAL A 259 1.07 -1.62 -14.60
N PRO A 260 -0.18 -1.86 -15.06
CA PRO A 260 -0.83 -0.95 -16.01
C PRO A 260 -1.10 0.43 -15.39
N THR A 261 -1.42 0.51 -14.10
CA THR A 261 -1.71 1.76 -13.40
C THR A 261 -0.47 2.62 -13.21
N MET A 262 0.64 2.03 -12.74
CA MET A 262 1.91 2.74 -12.61
C MET A 262 2.44 3.21 -13.97
N ARG A 263 2.22 2.42 -15.03
CA ARG A 263 2.55 2.83 -16.40
C ARG A 263 1.70 3.99 -16.89
N ALA A 264 0.39 3.95 -16.64
CA ALA A 264 -0.52 5.03 -17.01
C ALA A 264 -0.18 6.33 -16.26
N LEU A 265 0.01 6.26 -14.95
CA LEU A 265 0.42 7.40 -14.11
C LEU A 265 1.76 7.98 -14.54
N TYR A 266 2.77 7.13 -14.77
CA TYR A 266 4.08 7.60 -15.21
C TYR A 266 3.98 8.36 -16.54
N SER A 267 3.08 7.94 -17.44
CA SER A 267 2.81 8.67 -18.69
C SER A 267 2.12 10.03 -18.45
N VAL A 268 1.31 10.18 -17.41
CA VAL A 268 0.66 11.45 -17.05
C VAL A 268 1.72 12.41 -16.50
N VAL A 269 2.47 11.97 -15.48
CA VAL A 269 3.46 12.82 -14.79
C VAL A 269 4.68 13.17 -15.65
N SER A 270 4.96 12.37 -16.69
CA SER A 270 6.10 12.60 -17.60
C SER A 270 5.80 13.58 -18.74
N LYS A 271 4.54 13.93 -18.98
CA LYS A 271 4.15 14.78 -20.11
C LYS A 271 3.77 16.17 -19.58
N PRO A 272 4.25 17.26 -20.20
CA PRO A 272 3.72 18.58 -19.94
C PRO A 272 2.21 18.61 -20.17
N SER A 273 1.49 19.33 -19.30
CA SER A 273 0.06 19.49 -19.37
C SER A 273 -0.32 20.90 -18.92
N GLU A 274 -1.36 21.45 -19.53
CA GLU A 274 -1.97 22.72 -19.12
C GLU A 274 -2.93 22.54 -17.93
N GLU A 275 -3.37 21.31 -17.66
CA GLU A 275 -4.20 20.98 -16.50
C GLU A 275 -3.35 20.93 -15.23
N THR A 276 -3.91 21.40 -14.13
CA THR A 276 -3.34 21.26 -12.79
C THR A 276 -3.31 19.79 -12.36
N TRP A 277 -2.46 19.46 -11.38
CA TRP A 277 -2.40 18.08 -10.86
C TRP A 277 -3.74 17.56 -10.33
N PRO A 278 -4.52 18.33 -9.54
CA PRO A 278 -5.84 17.88 -9.12
C PRO A 278 -6.75 17.52 -10.31
N GLU A 279 -6.78 18.34 -11.36
CA GLU A 279 -7.60 18.06 -12.56
C GLU A 279 -7.17 16.76 -13.27
N GLN A 280 -5.88 16.48 -13.33
CA GLN A 280 -5.36 15.26 -13.93
C GLN A 280 -5.69 13.99 -13.12
N THR A 281 -5.72 14.09 -11.79
CA THR A 281 -5.95 12.95 -10.89
C THR A 281 -7.40 12.67 -10.56
N LEU A 282 -8.26 13.70 -10.60
CA LEU A 282 -9.64 13.65 -10.15
C LEU A 282 -10.45 12.50 -10.79
N PRO A 283 -10.36 12.23 -12.11
CA PRO A 283 -11.08 11.12 -12.72
C PRO A 283 -10.66 9.75 -12.17
N TYR A 284 -9.37 9.55 -11.90
CA TYR A 284 -8.84 8.31 -11.34
C TYR A 284 -9.27 8.12 -9.88
N ALA A 285 -9.18 9.20 -9.08
CA ALA A 285 -9.60 9.18 -7.68
C ALA A 285 -11.10 8.87 -7.53
N ILE A 286 -11.94 9.35 -8.45
CA ILE A 286 -13.38 9.05 -8.48
C ILE A 286 -13.64 7.64 -9.01
N ALA A 287 -12.99 7.23 -10.10
CA ALA A 287 -13.25 5.95 -10.77
C ALA A 287 -13.03 4.74 -9.85
N PHE A 288 -12.01 4.79 -9.00
CA PHE A 288 -11.65 3.69 -8.11
C PHE A 288 -12.43 3.67 -6.79
N LYS A 289 -13.37 4.62 -6.61
CA LYS A 289 -14.37 4.65 -5.53
C LYS A 289 -13.83 4.23 -4.14
N PRO A 290 -12.76 4.85 -3.63
CA PRO A 290 -12.28 4.49 -2.30
C PRO A 290 -13.36 4.77 -1.24
N PRO A 291 -13.43 3.96 -0.17
CA PRO A 291 -14.38 4.18 0.91
C PRO A 291 -14.27 5.60 1.47
N THR A 292 -15.41 6.16 1.86
CA THR A 292 -15.47 7.57 2.27
C THR A 292 -14.78 7.83 3.62
N ASP A 293 -14.62 6.81 4.43
CA ASP A 293 -13.97 6.82 5.74
C ASP A 293 -12.44 6.64 5.67
N TRP A 294 -11.88 6.38 4.49
CA TRP A 294 -10.42 6.34 4.34
C TRP A 294 -9.85 7.74 4.50
N SER A 295 -8.96 7.88 5.49
CA SER A 295 -8.28 9.13 5.78
C SER A 295 -7.51 9.68 4.57
N LEU A 296 -7.47 11.01 4.49
CA LEU A 296 -6.75 11.76 3.46
C LEU A 296 -5.46 12.41 3.98
N ASP A 297 -5.16 12.25 5.27
CA ASP A 297 -4.06 12.94 5.96
C ASP A 297 -3.30 12.03 6.94
N GLU A 298 -3.97 11.07 7.58
CA GLU A 298 -3.34 10.10 8.48
C GLU A 298 -2.23 9.32 7.77
N GLN A 299 -1.14 9.15 8.51
CA GLN A 299 0.04 8.41 8.04
C GLN A 299 0.10 7.00 8.63
N THR A 300 -0.54 6.79 9.78
CA THR A 300 -0.59 5.53 10.53
C THR A 300 -1.63 5.66 11.65
N ARG A 301 -1.96 4.54 12.31
CA ARG A 301 -2.87 4.50 13.46
C ARG A 301 -2.52 3.38 14.43
N ALA A 302 -2.92 3.55 15.69
CA ALA A 302 -2.86 2.46 16.67
C ALA A 302 -3.92 1.39 16.39
N ILE A 303 -3.66 0.17 16.86
CA ILE A 303 -4.55 -0.98 16.76
C ILE A 303 -4.80 -1.54 18.16
N ALA A 304 -6.05 -1.86 18.47
CA ALA A 304 -6.40 -2.69 19.62
C ALA A 304 -6.74 -4.11 19.13
N LEU A 305 -5.92 -5.09 19.48
CA LEU A 305 -6.18 -6.50 19.18
C LEU A 305 -6.89 -7.16 20.36
N PRO A 306 -8.02 -7.87 20.14
CA PRO A 306 -8.74 -8.52 21.22
C PRO A 306 -7.93 -9.66 21.83
N GLY A 307 -8.08 -9.86 23.14
CA GLY A 307 -7.43 -10.93 23.90
C GLY A 307 -5.98 -10.63 24.27
N ALA A 308 -5.47 -11.43 25.22
CA ALA A 308 -4.04 -11.49 25.55
C ALA A 308 -3.24 -12.13 24.40
N GLU A 309 -1.92 -11.98 24.44
CA GLU A 309 -1.02 -12.67 23.51
C GLU A 309 -1.11 -14.17 23.79
N PRO A 310 -1.41 -15.01 22.79
CA PRO A 310 -1.41 -16.46 22.98
C PRO A 310 0.02 -16.95 23.23
N GLU A 311 0.14 -17.92 24.14
CA GLU A 311 1.41 -18.61 24.45
C GLU A 311 1.93 -19.46 23.28
#